data_AF-A0A804M7I5-F1
#
_entry.id   AF-A0A804M7I5-F1
#
_cell.length_a   1.000
_cell.length_b   1.000
_cell.length_c   1.000
_cell.angle_alpha   90.00
_cell.angle_beta   90.00
_cell.angle_gamma   90.00
#
_symmetry.space_group_name_H-M   'P 1'
#
loop_
_entity.id
_entity.type
_entity.pdbx_description
1 polymer ?
#
loop_
_entity_poly.entity_id
_entity_poly.type
_entity_poly.pdbx_seq_one_letter_code
_entity_poly.pdbx_strand_id
1 'polypeptide(L)'
;MILSRLHVRVTRRSPASAALRDAATRALASAGLFRGLHGGASSEHGREPAGPLTLYRKLVSQGKLTHDSYQENVASELDNLLSRLQRYEMEMEDYHDKLYFWENSREKERRRLLVEEAEDKQRGGVWIDERRGFLDKLVARRRRGSIEPGVGKWVSYLNREKKLDTLVGHRPVAPVAPKGLYLYGNVGSGKTMLMDMFYGATEGVIKHRRRFHFHEAMLEIHDHMHDVWKRRDDDKSIHSSAFSWISSLPFDTKIKEWLIGEEKYKQQTQEKHILLAVADKFLVDRQANKTGASILCFDEIQTIDVFAVVALSGILSRLLSTGTVLVATSNKAPEDLNQDGMQRDIFLELLSKLDESCNEILVGTEKDYRRLIPTEGSTEVHYFWPATSDARSMYEAMWHDITDQSGENIVSVTIPVMFGRSIEIPQSCNGVARSEQQII
;
A
#
# COMPACT_ATOMS: atom_id res chain seq x y z
N MET A 1 -43.33 5.68 -16.67
CA MET A 1 -44.03 5.69 -15.36
C MET A 1 -43.73 4.35 -14.73
N ILE A 2 -42.99 4.17 -13.64
CA ILE A 2 -42.81 4.97 -12.44
C ILE A 2 -41.34 4.84 -11.98
N LEU A 3 -40.78 5.98 -11.58
CA LEU A 3 -39.52 6.11 -10.83
C LEU A 3 -39.70 5.57 -9.41
N SER A 4 -38.77 4.73 -8.94
CA SER A 4 -38.53 4.57 -7.51
C SER A 4 -37.04 4.76 -7.23
N ARG A 5 -36.73 5.97 -6.76
CA ARG A 5 -35.47 6.38 -6.15
C ARG A 5 -35.23 5.52 -4.91
N LEU A 6 -34.18 4.70 -4.88
CA LEU A 6 -33.66 4.15 -3.63
C LEU A 6 -32.68 5.18 -3.04
N HIS A 7 -33.14 5.91 -2.02
CA HIS A 7 -32.27 6.69 -1.15
C HIS A 7 -31.46 5.71 -0.29
N VAL A 8 -30.18 5.53 -0.59
CA VAL A 8 -29.23 4.89 0.33
C VAL A 8 -28.95 5.89 1.45
N ARG A 9 -29.58 5.67 2.60
CA ARG A 9 -29.36 6.44 3.82
C ARG A 9 -28.01 6.01 4.40
N VAL A 10 -27.03 6.90 4.32
CA VAL A 10 -25.71 6.77 4.96
C VAL A 10 -25.92 6.62 6.47
N THR A 11 -25.76 5.41 7.00
CA THR A 11 -25.58 5.21 8.43
C THR A 11 -24.16 5.62 8.80
N ARG A 12 -24.07 6.59 9.72
CA ARG A 12 -22.80 7.04 10.31
C ARG A 12 -22.04 5.82 10.86
N ARG A 13 -20.73 5.82 10.64
CA ARG A 13 -19.75 4.83 11.12
C ARG A 13 -20.04 4.45 12.58
N SER A 14 -20.26 3.17 12.83
CA SER A 14 -20.33 2.62 14.18
C SER A 14 -18.92 2.53 14.78
N PRO A 15 -18.70 3.04 16.01
CA PRO A 15 -17.45 2.87 16.77
C PRO A 15 -17.03 1.39 16.93
N ALA A 16 -17.97 0.45 16.78
CA ALA A 16 -17.71 -0.98 16.89
C ALA A 16 -16.74 -1.52 15.81
N SER A 17 -16.69 -0.91 14.62
CA SER A 17 -15.79 -1.37 13.54
C SER A 17 -14.31 -1.04 13.78
N ALA A 18 -14.02 -0.01 14.58
CA ALA A 18 -12.67 0.31 15.01
C ALA A 18 -12.26 -0.56 16.22
N ALA A 19 -13.20 -0.81 17.14
CA ALA A 19 -12.98 -1.68 18.29
C ALA A 19 -12.73 -3.15 17.88
N LEU A 20 -13.42 -3.68 16.86
CA LEU A 20 -13.21 -5.02 16.33
C LEU A 20 -11.85 -5.17 15.62
N ARG A 21 -11.35 -4.12 14.96
CA ARG A 21 -10.00 -4.10 14.39
C ARG A 21 -8.94 -4.13 15.48
N ASP A 22 -9.07 -3.26 16.49
CA ASP A 22 -8.17 -3.25 17.65
C ASP A 22 -8.22 -4.53 18.50
N ALA A 23 -9.37 -5.23 18.52
CA ALA A 23 -9.54 -6.51 19.18
C ALA A 23 -8.90 -7.66 18.38
N ALA A 24 -9.03 -7.66 17.04
CA ALA A 24 -8.36 -8.65 16.17
C ALA A 24 -6.84 -8.51 16.21
N THR A 25 -6.31 -7.28 16.22
CA THR A 25 -4.87 -7.03 16.38
C THR A 25 -4.37 -7.45 17.77
N ARG A 26 -5.19 -7.31 18.81
CA ARG A 26 -4.89 -7.79 20.17
C ARG A 26 -5.02 -9.31 20.32
N ALA A 27 -5.97 -9.94 19.62
CA ALA A 27 -6.16 -11.38 19.62
C ALA A 27 -4.98 -12.10 18.92
N LEU A 28 -4.49 -11.56 17.80
CA LEU A 28 -3.29 -12.05 17.13
C LEU A 28 -2.01 -11.85 17.98
N ALA A 29 -1.95 -10.78 18.79
CA ALA A 29 -0.88 -10.60 19.77
C ALA A 29 -0.99 -11.54 21.00
N SER A 30 -2.18 -12.09 21.27
CA SER A 30 -2.44 -13.01 22.39
C SER A 30 -2.24 -14.50 22.06
N ALA A 31 -2.06 -14.87 20.80
CA ALA A 31 -1.60 -16.20 20.38
C ALA A 31 -0.09 -16.34 20.66
N GLY A 32 0.24 -16.41 21.94
CA GLY A 32 1.57 -16.22 22.49
C GLY A 32 2.51 -17.40 22.30
N LEU A 33 3.52 -17.20 21.46
CA LEU A 33 4.85 -17.80 21.65
C LEU A 33 5.92 -16.77 22.05
N PHE A 34 5.54 -15.50 22.27
CA PHE A 34 6.49 -14.45 22.66
C PHE A 34 5.98 -13.49 23.74
N ARG A 35 5.23 -13.98 24.73
CA ARG A 35 4.88 -13.21 25.94
C ARG A 35 6.04 -13.11 26.96
N GLY A 36 7.29 -13.21 26.50
CA GLY A 36 8.50 -13.26 27.34
C GLY A 36 9.57 -12.21 27.03
N LEU A 37 9.33 -11.25 26.14
CA LEU A 37 10.32 -10.21 25.79
C LEU A 37 9.88 -8.76 26.10
N HIS A 38 8.73 -8.56 26.74
CA HIS A 38 8.27 -7.26 27.21
C HIS A 38 7.95 -7.31 28.70
N GLY A 39 8.99 -7.29 29.53
CA GLY A 39 8.89 -7.27 30.98
C GLY A 39 10.26 -7.11 31.62
N GLY A 40 10.79 -5.89 31.62
CA GLY A 40 12.11 -5.58 32.17
C GLY A 40 12.58 -4.21 31.76
N ALA A 41 11.88 -3.16 32.18
CA ALA A 41 12.44 -1.82 32.21
C ALA A 41 13.54 -1.80 33.30
N SER A 42 14.75 -2.17 32.89
CA SER A 42 15.97 -1.97 33.65
C SER A 42 17.01 -1.47 32.65
N SER A 43 17.53 -0.28 32.93
CA SER A 43 18.46 0.48 32.11
C SER A 43 19.69 -0.34 31.68
N GLU A 44 19.71 -0.85 30.45
CA GLU A 44 20.94 -1.12 29.70
C GLU A 44 20.96 -0.20 28.48
N HIS A 45 21.67 0.93 28.60
CA HIS A 45 22.02 1.78 27.47
C HIS A 45 23.04 1.05 26.59
N GLY A 46 22.73 0.86 25.30
CA GLY A 46 23.76 0.69 24.25
C GLY A 46 24.04 -0.71 23.69
N ARG A 47 23.02 -1.56 23.44
CA ARG A 47 23.22 -2.71 22.53
C ARG A 47 22.59 -2.40 21.17
N GLU A 48 23.40 -2.40 20.12
CA GLU A 48 22.92 -2.39 18.73
C GLU A 48 21.89 -3.52 18.54
N PRO A 49 20.81 -3.30 17.77
CA PRO A 49 19.84 -4.33 17.48
C PRO A 49 20.54 -5.49 16.78
N ALA A 50 20.51 -6.66 17.41
CA ALA A 50 21.10 -7.87 16.84
C ALA A 50 20.37 -8.24 15.54
N GLY A 51 21.13 -8.45 14.46
CA GLY A 51 20.57 -8.85 13.17
C GLY A 51 19.88 -10.23 13.20
N PRO A 52 18.96 -10.51 12.27
CA PRO A 52 18.31 -11.81 12.07
C PRO A 52 19.19 -13.05 12.27
N LEU A 53 20.40 -13.09 11.69
CA LEU A 53 21.30 -14.24 11.81
C LEU A 53 21.78 -14.44 13.24
N THR A 54 22.11 -13.34 13.92
CA THR A 54 22.55 -13.38 15.31
C THR A 54 21.41 -13.82 16.23
N LEU A 55 20.19 -13.34 15.99
CA LEU A 55 19.00 -13.77 16.70
C LEU A 55 18.71 -15.27 16.48
N TYR A 56 18.78 -15.74 15.24
CA TYR A 56 18.59 -17.13 14.89
C TYR A 56 19.60 -18.04 15.62
N ARG A 57 20.90 -17.75 15.50
CA ARG A 57 21.97 -18.51 16.18
C ARG A 57 21.82 -18.50 17.69
N LYS A 58 21.40 -17.36 18.27
CA LYS A 58 21.11 -17.28 19.71
C LYS A 58 20.00 -18.24 20.11
N LEU A 59 18.88 -18.28 19.38
CA LEU A 59 17.77 -19.19 19.68
C LEU A 59 18.14 -20.66 19.51
N VAL A 60 18.97 -20.99 18.53
CA VAL A 60 19.54 -22.33 18.36
C VAL A 60 20.44 -22.70 19.55
N SER A 61 21.35 -21.79 19.96
CA SER A 61 22.23 -22.05 21.11
C SER A 61 21.48 -22.20 22.44
N GLN A 62 20.31 -21.57 22.56
CA GLN A 62 19.41 -21.71 23.72
C GLN A 62 18.54 -22.98 23.68
N GLY A 63 18.63 -23.78 22.62
CA GLY A 63 17.78 -24.97 22.42
C GLY A 63 16.32 -24.65 22.11
N LYS A 64 15.98 -23.38 21.82
CA LYS A 64 14.62 -22.96 21.47
C LYS A 64 14.26 -23.27 20.02
N LEU A 65 15.27 -23.37 19.15
CA LEU A 65 15.11 -23.76 17.76
C LEU A 65 16.03 -24.93 17.45
N THR A 66 15.55 -25.83 16.58
CA THR A 66 16.41 -26.83 15.95
C THR A 66 17.18 -26.17 14.81
N HIS A 67 18.48 -26.42 14.72
CA HIS A 67 19.30 -25.90 13.63
C HIS A 67 18.82 -26.43 12.27
N ASP A 68 18.69 -25.52 11.31
CA ASP A 68 18.33 -25.78 9.92
C ASP A 68 19.19 -24.88 9.01
N SER A 69 19.91 -25.51 8.07
CA SER A 69 20.82 -24.80 7.17
C SER A 69 20.12 -23.83 6.21
N TYR A 70 18.89 -24.13 5.79
CA TYR A 70 18.11 -23.24 4.93
C TYR A 70 17.64 -22.03 5.72
N GLN A 71 17.17 -22.22 6.96
CA GLN A 71 16.78 -21.10 7.82
C GLN A 71 17.98 -20.21 8.16
N GLU A 72 19.15 -20.80 8.46
CA GLU A 72 20.37 -20.04 8.71
C GLU A 72 20.81 -19.24 7.47
N ASN A 73 20.76 -19.85 6.28
CA ASN A 73 21.08 -19.16 5.03
C ASN A 73 20.14 -17.98 4.77
N VAL A 74 18.82 -18.17 4.95
CA VAL A 74 17.84 -17.09 4.82
C VAL A 74 18.09 -15.99 5.86
N ALA A 75 18.39 -16.35 7.12
CA ALA A 75 18.72 -15.37 8.15
C ALA A 75 19.99 -14.56 7.79
N SER A 76 20.98 -15.21 7.17
CA SER A 76 22.18 -14.53 6.65
C SER A 76 21.86 -13.56 5.51
N GLU A 77 20.99 -13.95 4.57
CA GLU A 77 20.56 -13.06 3.48
C GLU A 77 19.73 -11.87 3.98
N LEU A 78 18.92 -12.07 5.03
CA LEU A 78 18.18 -11.01 5.70
C LEU A 78 19.13 -10.03 6.44
N ASP A 79 20.20 -10.51 7.07
CA ASP A 79 21.27 -9.67 7.64
C ASP A 79 21.98 -8.84 6.56
N ASN A 80 22.31 -9.47 5.44
CA ASN A 80 22.94 -8.80 4.29
C ASN A 80 22.03 -7.72 3.71
N LEU A 81 20.72 -7.99 3.61
CA LEU A 81 19.73 -7.00 3.20
C LEU A 81 19.64 -5.85 4.22
N LEU A 82 19.58 -6.14 5.51
CA LEU A 82 19.52 -5.11 6.56
C LEU A 82 20.70 -4.14 6.49
N SER A 83 21.90 -4.65 6.23
CA SER A 83 23.12 -3.85 6.06
C SER A 83 23.03 -2.92 4.83
N ARG A 84 22.49 -3.42 3.72
CA ARG A 84 22.26 -2.59 2.51
C ARG A 84 21.18 -1.53 2.74
N LEU A 85 20.14 -1.88 3.50
CA LEU A 85 19.04 -1.00 3.85
C LEU A 85 19.49 0.20 4.69
N GLN A 86 20.41 0.01 5.65
CA GLN A 86 20.99 1.11 6.44
C GLN A 86 21.61 2.19 5.54
N ARG A 87 22.40 1.79 4.56
CA ARG A 87 23.00 2.72 3.60
C ARG A 87 21.94 3.37 2.70
N TYR A 88 21.00 2.56 2.23
CA TYR A 88 19.95 3.02 1.33
C TYR A 88 19.00 4.03 1.99
N GLU A 89 18.73 3.91 3.30
CA GLU A 89 17.97 4.89 4.08
C GLU A 89 18.59 6.29 3.96
N MET A 90 19.90 6.40 4.19
CA MET A 90 20.63 7.67 4.10
C MET A 90 20.60 8.26 2.69
N GLU A 91 20.79 7.42 1.65
CA GLU A 91 20.73 7.85 0.26
C GLU A 91 19.32 8.34 -0.13
N MET A 92 18.27 7.69 0.38
CA MET A 92 16.89 8.09 0.15
C MET A 92 16.49 9.35 0.92
N GLU A 93 17.05 9.59 2.11
CA GLU A 93 16.87 10.84 2.83
C GLU A 93 17.38 12.04 2.03
N ASP A 94 18.64 11.97 1.59
CA ASP A 94 19.27 12.99 0.76
C ASP A 94 18.52 13.20 -0.57
N TYR A 95 18.06 12.10 -1.19
CA TYR A 95 17.22 12.19 -2.38
C TYR A 95 15.91 12.92 -2.13
N HIS A 96 15.19 12.59 -1.05
CA HIS A 96 13.92 13.24 -0.73
C HIS A 96 14.09 14.71 -0.36
N ASP A 97 15.18 15.09 0.31
CA ASP A 97 15.52 16.48 0.57
C ASP A 97 15.77 17.24 -0.74
N LYS A 98 16.61 16.70 -1.63
CA LYS A 98 16.86 17.27 -2.96
C LYS A 98 15.57 17.38 -3.78
N LEU A 99 14.73 16.36 -3.75
CA LEU A 99 13.45 16.33 -4.44
C LEU A 99 12.52 17.43 -3.91
N TYR A 100 12.42 17.58 -2.59
CA TYR A 100 11.61 18.62 -1.96
C TYR A 100 12.05 20.03 -2.39
N PHE A 101 13.36 20.32 -2.38
CA PHE A 101 13.89 21.60 -2.84
C PHE A 101 13.62 21.84 -4.33
N TRP A 102 13.79 20.81 -5.16
CA TRP A 102 13.53 20.90 -6.59
C TRP A 102 12.04 21.11 -6.89
N GLU A 103 11.13 20.36 -6.26
CA GLU A 103 9.68 20.48 -6.46
C GLU A 103 9.17 21.88 -6.05
N ASN A 104 9.64 22.40 -4.92
CA ASN A 104 9.30 23.75 -4.47
C ASN A 104 9.83 24.83 -5.42
N SER A 105 11.06 24.69 -5.89
CA SER A 105 11.65 25.62 -6.85
C SER A 105 10.91 25.59 -8.18
N ARG A 106 10.56 24.40 -8.67
CA ARG A 106 9.80 24.19 -9.90
C ARG A 106 8.40 24.78 -9.82
N GLU A 107 7.69 24.53 -8.72
CA GLU A 107 6.34 25.05 -8.54
C GLU A 107 6.34 26.59 -8.37
N LYS A 108 7.35 27.15 -7.70
CA LYS A 108 7.53 28.61 -7.58
C LYS A 108 7.75 29.26 -8.95
N GLU A 109 8.68 28.75 -9.76
CA GLU A 109 8.93 29.27 -11.10
C GLU A 109 7.73 29.05 -12.03
N ARG A 110 7.02 27.92 -11.91
CA ARG A 110 5.80 27.67 -12.68
C ARG A 110 4.73 28.72 -12.41
N ARG A 111 4.47 29.02 -11.13
CA ARG A 111 3.50 30.07 -10.74
C ARG A 111 3.93 31.43 -11.27
N ARG A 112 5.22 31.75 -11.21
CA ARG A 112 5.77 32.99 -11.79
C ARG A 112 5.52 33.08 -13.30
N LEU A 113 5.78 32.01 -14.06
CA LEU A 113 5.52 31.96 -15.51
C LEU A 113 4.03 32.09 -15.84
N LEU A 114 3.15 31.49 -15.04
CA LEU A 114 1.70 31.61 -15.22
C LEU A 114 1.20 33.04 -14.97
N VAL A 115 1.76 33.72 -13.96
CA VAL A 115 1.46 35.13 -13.67
C VAL A 115 1.97 36.04 -14.79
N GLU A 116 3.19 35.83 -15.27
CA GLU A 116 3.75 36.58 -16.41
C GLU A 116 2.90 36.42 -17.68
N GLU A 117 2.48 35.19 -18.00
CA GLU A 117 1.59 34.93 -19.15
C GLU A 117 0.19 35.52 -18.96
N ALA A 118 -0.31 35.55 -17.72
CA ALA A 118 -1.58 36.19 -17.38
C ALA A 118 -1.51 37.72 -17.57
N GLU A 119 -0.42 38.36 -17.14
CA GLU A 119 -0.17 39.80 -17.36
C GLU A 119 -0.09 40.14 -18.85
N ASP A 120 0.66 39.36 -19.64
CA ASP A 120 0.77 39.55 -21.08
C ASP A 120 -0.59 39.42 -21.79
N LYS A 121 -1.41 38.45 -21.38
CA LYS A 121 -2.77 38.27 -21.93
C LYS A 121 -3.71 39.41 -21.55
N GLN A 122 -3.58 39.97 -20.36
CA GLN A 122 -4.37 41.12 -19.90
C GLN A 122 -3.93 42.41 -20.60
N ARG A 123 -2.62 42.66 -20.76
CA ARG A 123 -2.06 43.80 -21.49
C ARG A 123 -2.33 43.74 -23.00
N GLY A 124 -2.30 42.53 -23.58
CA GLY A 124 -2.47 42.32 -25.01
C GLY A 124 -3.91 42.41 -25.53
N GLY A 125 -4.92 42.57 -24.67
CA GLY A 125 -6.32 42.65 -25.08
C GLY A 125 -6.81 41.44 -25.90
N VAL A 126 -6.22 40.25 -25.70
CA VAL A 126 -6.43 39.08 -26.57
C VAL A 126 -7.61 38.24 -26.10
N TRP A 127 -8.76 38.87 -25.99
CA TRP A 127 -10.04 38.23 -26.30
C TRP A 127 -10.75 39.22 -27.21
N ILE A 128 -10.62 39.00 -28.52
CA ILE A 128 -11.27 39.83 -29.54
C ILE A 128 -12.75 39.93 -29.16
N ASP A 129 -13.15 41.14 -28.78
CA ASP A 129 -14.51 41.61 -28.68
C ASP A 129 -15.26 41.19 -29.96
N GLU A 130 -16.44 40.56 -29.82
CA GLU A 130 -17.30 40.13 -30.95
C GLU A 130 -17.79 41.32 -31.81
N ARG A 131 -17.32 42.55 -31.54
CA ARG A 131 -17.66 43.79 -32.24
C ARG A 131 -16.47 44.51 -32.91
N ARG A 132 -15.54 43.80 -33.57
CA ARG A 132 -14.59 44.48 -34.47
C ARG A 132 -14.42 43.81 -35.84
N GLY A 133 -14.33 44.66 -36.87
CA GLY A 133 -14.62 44.36 -38.27
C GLY A 133 -13.72 43.33 -38.96
N PHE A 134 -14.23 42.85 -40.09
CA PHE A 134 -13.73 41.74 -40.92
C PHE A 134 -12.24 41.80 -41.31
N LEU A 135 -11.64 43.00 -41.32
CA LEU A 135 -10.25 43.24 -41.74
C LEU A 135 -9.21 42.81 -40.69
N ASP A 136 -9.48 42.95 -39.39
CA ASP A 136 -8.54 42.50 -38.33
C ASP A 136 -8.50 40.96 -38.20
N LYS A 137 -9.59 40.28 -38.58
CA LYS A 137 -9.67 38.81 -38.64
C LYS A 137 -8.69 38.21 -39.66
N LEU A 138 -8.35 38.92 -40.74
CA LEU A 138 -7.45 38.42 -41.77
C LEU A 138 -5.96 38.55 -41.37
N VAL A 139 -5.61 39.63 -40.66
CA VAL A 139 -4.22 39.88 -40.23
C VAL A 139 -3.83 38.96 -39.07
N ALA A 140 -4.74 38.70 -38.13
CA ALA A 140 -4.49 37.77 -37.03
C ALA A 140 -4.40 36.29 -37.50
N ARG A 141 -5.09 35.93 -38.59
CA ARG A 141 -5.11 34.57 -39.15
C ARG A 141 -3.83 34.23 -39.92
N ARG A 142 -3.10 35.22 -40.43
CA ARG A 142 -1.81 35.00 -41.12
C ARG A 142 -0.65 34.65 -40.19
N ARG A 143 -0.75 34.93 -38.87
CA ARG A 143 0.29 34.57 -37.88
C ARG A 143 0.01 33.30 -37.08
N ARG A 144 -1.17 32.70 -37.21
CA ARG A 144 -1.50 31.43 -36.55
C ARG A 144 -2.02 30.45 -37.59
N GLY A 145 -1.14 29.57 -38.05
CA GLY A 145 -1.54 28.32 -38.70
C GLY A 145 -2.57 27.60 -37.83
N SER A 146 -3.52 26.95 -38.48
CA SER A 146 -4.66 26.26 -37.89
C SER A 146 -4.23 25.31 -36.76
N ILE A 147 -4.43 25.73 -35.50
CA ILE A 147 -4.27 24.87 -34.33
C ILE A 147 -5.68 24.50 -33.87
N GLU A 148 -5.99 23.20 -33.89
CA GLU A 148 -7.28 22.66 -33.44
C GLU A 148 -7.60 23.06 -31.98
N PRO A 149 -8.88 23.20 -31.60
CA PRO A 149 -9.29 23.60 -30.26
C PRO A 149 -8.95 22.51 -29.23
N GLY A 150 -7.73 22.54 -28.70
CA GLY A 150 -7.21 21.57 -27.74
C GLY A 150 -5.69 21.40 -27.82
N VAL A 151 -5.15 21.37 -29.04
CA VAL A 151 -3.71 21.25 -29.31
C VAL A 151 -2.95 22.45 -28.74
N GLY A 152 -3.54 23.66 -28.80
CA GLY A 152 -2.93 24.87 -28.26
C GLY A 152 -2.70 24.84 -26.74
N LYS A 153 -3.59 24.20 -25.96
CA LYS A 153 -3.43 24.07 -24.50
C LYS A 153 -2.30 23.09 -24.16
N TRP A 154 -2.29 21.94 -24.82
CA TRP A 154 -1.25 20.93 -24.62
C TRP A 154 0.14 21.41 -25.03
N VAL A 155 0.26 22.07 -26.20
CA VAL A 155 1.52 22.68 -26.65
C VAL A 155 1.98 23.77 -25.69
N SER A 156 1.05 24.58 -25.17
CA SER A 156 1.35 25.61 -24.19
C SER A 156 1.85 25.01 -22.86
N TYR A 157 1.21 23.94 -22.38
CA TYR A 157 1.66 23.17 -21.23
C TYR A 157 3.08 22.61 -21.44
N LEU A 158 3.33 21.94 -22.56
CA LEU A 158 4.65 21.38 -22.88
C LEU A 158 5.75 22.45 -22.99
N ASN A 159 5.45 23.59 -23.61
CA ASN A 159 6.40 24.69 -23.70
C ASN A 159 6.76 25.24 -22.31
N ARG A 160 5.80 25.28 -21.37
CA ARG A 160 6.08 25.64 -19.98
C ARG A 160 6.95 24.60 -19.29
N GLU A 161 6.63 23.32 -19.44
CA GLU A 161 7.44 22.23 -18.88
C GLU A 161 8.89 22.31 -19.38
N LYS A 162 9.09 22.55 -20.69
CA LYS A 162 10.43 22.71 -21.27
C LYS A 162 11.17 23.95 -20.74
N LYS A 163 10.47 25.08 -20.58
CA LYS A 163 11.05 26.31 -19.98
C LYS A 163 11.43 26.07 -18.51
N LEU A 164 10.61 25.34 -17.77
CA LEU A 164 10.88 24.96 -16.38
C LEU A 164 12.10 24.04 -16.26
N ASP A 165 12.23 23.05 -17.14
CA ASP A 165 13.41 22.17 -17.18
C ASP A 165 14.71 22.97 -17.42
N THR A 166 14.62 24.04 -18.22
CA THR A 166 15.77 24.92 -18.50
C THR A 166 16.12 25.80 -17.29
N LEU A 167 15.12 26.25 -16.53
CA LEU A 167 15.29 27.20 -15.42
C LEU A 167 15.68 26.52 -14.10
N VAL A 168 15.07 25.37 -13.80
CA VAL A 168 15.17 24.71 -12.49
C VAL A 168 16.09 23.48 -12.55
N GLY A 169 16.40 23.02 -13.76
CA GLY A 169 17.18 21.82 -13.98
C GLY A 169 16.35 20.54 -13.89
N HIS A 170 17.04 19.42 -14.04
CA HIS A 170 16.44 18.10 -14.11
C HIS A 170 15.99 17.62 -12.73
N ARG A 171 14.94 16.79 -12.71
CA ARG A 171 14.48 16.14 -11.49
C ARG A 171 15.60 15.27 -10.91
N PRO A 172 15.84 15.30 -9.58
CA PRO A 172 16.72 14.34 -8.93
C PRO A 172 16.34 12.91 -9.29
N VAL A 173 17.34 12.05 -9.47
CA VAL A 173 17.14 10.63 -9.75
C VAL A 173 17.18 9.87 -8.44
N ALA A 174 16.20 9.00 -8.21
CA ALA A 174 16.16 8.16 -7.02
C ALA A 174 17.35 7.19 -7.01
N PRO A 175 17.98 6.95 -5.84
CA PRO A 175 19.01 5.92 -5.71
C PRO A 175 18.43 4.54 -6.06
N VAL A 176 19.29 3.64 -6.53
CA VAL A 176 18.88 2.29 -6.92
C VAL A 176 18.57 1.48 -5.66
N ALA A 177 17.33 1.01 -5.54
CA ALA A 177 16.91 0.20 -4.41
C ALA A 177 17.69 -1.12 -4.34
N PRO A 178 18.13 -1.55 -3.14
CA PRO A 178 18.71 -2.87 -2.98
C PRO A 178 17.66 -3.94 -3.28
N LYS A 179 18.05 -5.01 -3.97
CA LYS A 179 17.17 -6.16 -4.17
C LYS A 179 16.66 -6.70 -2.82
N GLY A 180 15.34 -6.77 -2.70
CA GLY A 180 14.63 -7.39 -1.60
C GLY A 180 14.67 -8.91 -1.67
N LEU A 181 13.81 -9.60 -0.92
CA LEU A 181 13.82 -11.06 -0.81
C LEU A 181 12.41 -11.65 -0.96
N TYR A 182 12.28 -12.66 -1.81
CA TYR A 182 11.06 -13.47 -1.93
C TYR A 182 11.32 -14.86 -1.35
N LEU A 183 10.79 -15.11 -0.15
CA LEU A 183 10.96 -16.34 0.58
C LEU A 183 9.82 -17.31 0.25
N TYR A 184 10.13 -18.46 -0.31
CA TYR A 184 9.11 -19.46 -0.66
C TYR A 184 9.45 -20.85 -0.13
N GLY A 185 8.46 -21.71 0.05
CA GLY A 185 8.66 -23.09 0.50
C GLY A 185 7.44 -23.66 1.19
N ASN A 186 7.54 -24.90 1.68
CA ASN A 186 6.40 -25.62 2.26
C ASN A 186 5.83 -24.96 3.53
N VAL A 187 4.59 -25.31 3.87
CA VAL A 187 3.94 -24.87 5.11
C VAL A 187 4.75 -25.37 6.30
N GLY A 188 4.96 -24.49 7.29
CA GLY A 188 5.70 -24.84 8.51
C GLY A 188 7.22 -24.83 8.37
N SER A 189 7.78 -24.32 7.27
CA SER A 189 9.24 -24.22 7.09
C SER A 189 9.91 -23.08 7.88
N GLY A 190 9.14 -22.21 8.55
CA GLY A 190 9.66 -21.12 9.38
C GLY A 190 9.76 -19.75 8.70
N LYS A 191 9.16 -19.57 7.51
CA LYS A 191 9.18 -18.30 6.76
C LYS A 191 8.70 -17.10 7.58
N THR A 192 7.54 -17.23 8.24
CA THR A 192 6.96 -16.16 9.07
C THR A 192 7.87 -15.79 10.23
N MET A 193 8.47 -16.79 10.89
CA MET A 193 9.45 -16.56 11.96
C MET A 193 10.68 -15.78 11.47
N LEU A 194 11.20 -16.13 10.29
CA LEU A 194 12.34 -15.41 9.68
C LEU A 194 11.94 -13.97 9.30
N MET A 195 10.73 -13.79 8.77
CA MET A 195 10.16 -12.47 8.51
C MET A 195 9.99 -11.66 9.82
N ASP A 196 9.57 -12.29 10.92
CA ASP A 196 9.45 -11.63 12.23
C ASP A 196 10.80 -11.11 12.73
N MET A 197 11.84 -11.95 12.67
CA MET A 197 13.19 -11.55 13.09
C MET A 197 13.71 -10.38 12.27
N PHE A 198 13.52 -10.43 10.95
CA PHE A 198 13.93 -9.34 10.05
C PHE A 198 13.12 -8.07 10.27
N TYR A 199 11.79 -8.16 10.31
CA TYR A 199 10.95 -6.99 10.50
C TYR A 199 11.22 -6.32 11.85
N GLY A 200 11.50 -7.08 12.90
CA GLY A 200 11.95 -6.55 14.20
C GLY A 200 13.30 -5.84 14.11
N ALA A 201 14.27 -6.41 13.38
CA ALA A 201 15.60 -5.82 13.22
C ALA A 201 15.63 -4.56 12.33
N THR A 202 14.62 -4.33 11.50
CA THR A 202 14.48 -3.06 10.75
C THR A 202 14.03 -1.88 11.62
N GLU A 203 13.61 -2.13 12.86
CA GLU A 203 13.21 -1.08 13.79
C GLU A 203 14.38 -0.17 14.17
N GLY A 204 14.20 1.14 14.02
CA GLY A 204 15.27 2.12 14.21
C GLY A 204 16.28 2.21 13.06
N VAL A 205 16.20 1.31 12.08
CA VAL A 205 17.02 1.32 10.86
C VAL A 205 16.27 1.98 9.69
N ILE A 206 15.02 1.58 9.46
CA ILE A 206 14.17 2.12 8.39
C ILE A 206 13.00 2.86 9.01
N LYS A 207 12.80 4.11 8.58
CA LYS A 207 11.70 4.96 9.10
C LYS A 207 10.34 4.51 8.59
N HIS A 208 10.24 4.11 7.33
CA HIS A 208 8.98 3.73 6.69
C HIS A 208 8.92 2.22 6.48
N ARG A 209 8.31 1.55 7.45
CA ARG A 209 8.13 0.09 7.42
C ARG A 209 6.66 -0.24 7.54
N ARG A 210 6.18 -1.12 6.66
CA ARG A 210 4.86 -1.74 6.80
C ARG A 210 4.97 -3.24 6.61
N ARG A 211 4.14 -3.97 7.34
CA ARG A 211 3.98 -5.41 7.19
C ARG A 211 2.51 -5.74 7.11
N PHE A 212 2.14 -6.59 6.15
CA PHE A 212 0.77 -7.02 5.95
C PHE A 212 0.69 -8.52 5.73
N HIS A 213 -0.36 -9.13 6.26
CA HIS A 213 -0.86 -10.37 5.66
C HIS A 213 -1.53 -10.05 4.33
N PHE A 214 -1.28 -10.89 3.32
CA PHE A 214 -1.71 -10.61 1.95
C PHE A 214 -3.21 -10.28 1.81
N HIS A 215 -4.08 -11.07 2.43
CA HIS A 215 -5.53 -10.88 2.36
C HIS A 215 -5.99 -9.57 3.01
N GLU A 216 -5.38 -9.18 4.13
CA GLU A 216 -5.66 -7.92 4.81
C GLU A 216 -5.30 -6.72 3.93
N ALA A 217 -4.14 -6.77 3.28
CA ALA A 217 -3.74 -5.75 2.34
C ALA A 217 -4.68 -5.66 1.14
N MET A 218 -5.15 -6.78 0.60
CA MET A 218 -6.09 -6.75 -0.52
C MET A 218 -7.43 -6.10 -0.14
N LEU A 219 -7.89 -6.29 1.10
CA LEU A 219 -9.07 -5.58 1.62
C LEU A 219 -8.82 -4.07 1.73
N GLU A 220 -7.67 -3.65 2.27
CA GLU A 220 -7.32 -2.23 2.36
C GLU A 220 -7.17 -1.58 0.98
N ILE A 221 -6.53 -2.26 0.03
CA ILE A 221 -6.40 -1.81 -1.36
C ILE A 221 -7.78 -1.62 -1.99
N HIS A 222 -8.66 -2.60 -1.82
CA HIS A 222 -10.01 -2.55 -2.34
C HIS A 222 -10.81 -1.37 -1.76
N ASP A 223 -10.72 -1.14 -0.44
CA ASP A 223 -11.36 0.01 0.22
C ASP A 223 -10.81 1.34 -0.32
N HIS A 224 -9.49 1.46 -0.50
CA HIS A 224 -8.87 2.64 -1.09
C HIS A 224 -9.29 2.89 -2.54
N MET A 225 -9.45 1.84 -3.34
CA MET A 225 -9.97 1.94 -4.71
C MET A 225 -11.39 2.51 -4.72
N HIS A 226 -12.26 2.00 -3.86
CA HIS A 226 -13.63 2.51 -3.73
C HIS A 226 -13.69 3.97 -3.28
N ASP A 227 -12.85 4.36 -2.32
CA ASP A 227 -12.77 5.75 -1.87
C ASP A 227 -12.33 6.69 -3.00
N VAL A 228 -11.39 6.26 -3.85
CA VAL A 228 -10.97 7.05 -5.02
C VAL A 228 -12.10 7.14 -6.05
N TRP A 229 -12.84 6.05 -6.30
CA TRP A 229 -13.99 6.07 -7.20
C TRP A 229 -15.12 6.99 -6.75
N LYS A 230 -15.51 6.93 -5.47
CA LYS A 230 -16.55 7.82 -4.93
C LYS A 230 -16.18 9.30 -5.06
N ARG A 231 -14.92 9.64 -4.76
CA ARG A 231 -14.44 11.02 -4.87
C ARG A 231 -14.51 11.55 -6.30
N ARG A 232 -14.22 10.72 -7.31
CA ARG A 232 -14.34 11.11 -8.72
C ARG A 232 -15.78 11.44 -9.12
N ASP A 233 -16.76 10.75 -8.55
CA ASP A 233 -18.18 11.04 -8.80
C ASP A 233 -18.63 12.33 -8.09
N ASP A 234 -18.09 12.62 -6.90
CA ASP A 234 -18.39 13.81 -6.10
C ASP A 234 -17.60 15.08 -6.49
N ASP A 235 -16.51 14.95 -7.25
CA ASP A 235 -15.56 16.03 -7.58
C ASP A 235 -16.11 17.12 -8.52
N LYS A 236 -17.38 17.01 -8.92
CA LYS A 236 -18.10 18.14 -9.55
C LYS A 236 -18.28 19.34 -8.61
N SER A 237 -18.02 19.20 -7.31
CA SER A 237 -18.33 20.24 -6.30
C SER A 237 -17.16 20.77 -5.44
N ILE A 238 -16.03 20.04 -5.29
CA ILE A 238 -15.02 20.31 -4.24
C ILE A 238 -13.85 21.22 -4.70
N HIS A 239 -13.74 21.51 -6.00
CA HIS A 239 -12.65 22.29 -6.57
C HIS A 239 -12.53 23.78 -6.13
N SER A 240 -13.40 24.32 -5.26
CA SER A 240 -13.38 25.76 -4.94
C SER A 240 -12.27 26.18 -3.96
N SER A 241 -11.72 25.26 -3.15
CA SER A 241 -10.71 25.59 -2.12
C SER A 241 -9.27 25.59 -2.63
N ALA A 242 -8.92 24.68 -3.54
CA ALA A 242 -7.56 24.54 -4.08
C ALA A 242 -7.09 25.75 -4.92
N PHE A 243 -8.03 26.54 -5.43
CA PHE A 243 -7.77 27.70 -6.29
C PHE A 243 -7.91 29.05 -5.57
N SER A 244 -8.02 29.05 -4.23
CA SER A 244 -8.19 30.28 -3.43
C SER A 244 -7.10 31.33 -3.69
N TRP A 245 -5.85 30.89 -3.93
CA TRP A 245 -4.75 31.79 -4.27
C TRP A 245 -4.98 32.56 -5.59
N ILE A 246 -5.64 31.95 -6.58
CA ILE A 246 -5.97 32.58 -7.88
C ILE A 246 -6.99 33.71 -7.67
N SER A 247 -7.94 33.52 -6.75
CA SER A 247 -8.96 34.52 -6.43
C SER A 247 -8.36 35.83 -5.90
N SER A 248 -7.24 35.74 -5.19
CA SER A 248 -6.53 36.89 -4.60
C SER A 248 -5.70 37.72 -5.60
N LEU A 249 -5.50 37.24 -6.82
CA LEU A 249 -4.69 37.93 -7.83
C LEU A 249 -5.43 39.14 -8.44
N PRO A 250 -4.72 40.22 -8.83
CA PRO A 250 -5.31 41.42 -9.43
C PRO A 250 -5.61 41.26 -10.93
N PHE A 251 -6.22 40.13 -11.31
CA PHE A 251 -6.57 39.80 -12.69
C PHE A 251 -8.09 39.82 -12.92
N ASP A 252 -8.47 40.08 -14.17
CA ASP A 252 -9.86 40.03 -14.61
C ASP A 252 -10.43 38.60 -14.52
N THR A 253 -11.75 38.50 -14.42
CA THR A 253 -12.47 37.22 -14.27
C THR A 253 -12.10 36.20 -15.35
N LYS A 254 -12.00 36.62 -16.61
CA LYS A 254 -11.60 35.74 -17.74
C LYS A 254 -10.18 35.16 -17.59
N ILE A 255 -9.24 35.92 -17.03
CA ILE A 255 -7.86 35.48 -16.82
C ILE A 255 -7.79 34.51 -15.62
N LYS A 256 -8.56 34.78 -14.57
CA LYS A 256 -8.72 33.86 -13.43
C LYS A 256 -9.34 32.53 -13.85
N GLU A 257 -10.38 32.55 -14.69
CA GLU A 257 -10.98 31.34 -15.27
C GLU A 257 -9.98 30.54 -16.11
N TRP A 258 -9.14 31.23 -16.89
CA TRP A 258 -8.07 30.59 -17.64
C TRP A 258 -7.03 29.91 -16.72
N LEU A 259 -6.57 30.60 -15.66
CA LEU A 259 -5.63 30.04 -14.68
C LEU A 259 -6.20 28.80 -13.98
N ILE A 260 -7.47 28.84 -13.59
CA ILE A 260 -8.19 27.70 -13.02
C ILE A 260 -8.23 26.55 -14.04
N GLY A 261 -8.44 26.85 -15.32
CA GLY A 261 -8.42 25.86 -16.40
C GLY A 261 -7.07 25.16 -16.56
N GLU A 262 -5.94 25.87 -16.44
CA GLU A 262 -4.59 25.28 -16.51
C GLU A 262 -4.28 24.39 -15.30
N GLU A 263 -4.67 24.82 -14.10
CA GLU A 263 -4.52 23.99 -12.90
C GLU A 263 -5.37 22.71 -12.97
N LYS A 264 -6.63 22.82 -13.41
CA LYS A 264 -7.49 21.65 -13.63
C LYS A 264 -6.88 20.68 -14.64
N TYR A 265 -6.27 21.19 -15.70
CA TYR A 265 -5.62 20.35 -16.71
C TYR A 265 -4.41 19.59 -16.13
N LYS A 266 -3.60 20.23 -15.27
CA LYS A 266 -2.50 19.57 -14.54
C LYS A 266 -3.03 18.43 -13.66
N GLN A 267 -4.06 18.70 -12.85
CA GLN A 267 -4.71 17.70 -11.98
C GLN A 267 -5.24 16.51 -12.79
N GLN A 268 -6.00 16.77 -13.85
CA GLN A 268 -6.54 15.73 -14.72
C GLN A 268 -5.47 14.89 -15.43
N THR A 269 -4.28 15.46 -15.68
CA THR A 269 -3.17 14.72 -16.26
C THR A 269 -2.49 13.82 -15.23
N GLN A 270 -2.41 14.25 -13.97
CA GLN A 270 -1.82 13.49 -12.87
C GLN A 270 -2.75 12.38 -12.35
N GLU A 271 -4.06 12.56 -12.41
CA GLU A 271 -5.04 11.65 -11.79
C GLU A 271 -5.41 10.41 -12.62
N LYS A 272 -4.80 10.16 -13.79
CA LYS A 272 -5.34 9.17 -14.75
C LYS A 272 -5.31 7.70 -14.31
N HIS A 273 -4.60 7.36 -13.24
CA HIS A 273 -4.47 5.96 -12.83
C HIS A 273 -4.85 5.76 -11.36
N ILE A 274 -6.00 5.11 -11.13
CA ILE A 274 -6.52 4.81 -9.77
C ILE A 274 -5.51 3.99 -8.98
N LEU A 275 -4.90 2.98 -9.60
CA LEU A 275 -3.92 2.10 -8.95
C LEU A 275 -2.68 2.85 -8.49
N LEU A 276 -2.23 3.87 -9.23
CA LEU A 276 -1.14 4.75 -8.82
C LEU A 276 -1.54 5.56 -7.57
N ALA A 277 -2.73 6.16 -7.58
CA ALA A 277 -3.23 6.92 -6.43
C ALA A 277 -3.47 6.04 -5.18
N VAL A 278 -3.82 4.76 -5.37
CA VAL A 278 -3.95 3.80 -4.28
C VAL A 278 -2.58 3.36 -3.77
N ALA A 279 -1.62 3.05 -4.65
CA ALA A 279 -0.27 2.70 -4.25
C ALA A 279 0.39 3.82 -3.42
N ASP A 280 0.26 5.07 -3.87
CA ASP A 280 0.77 6.23 -3.14
C ASP A 280 0.10 6.36 -1.75
N LYS A 281 -1.18 6.00 -1.59
CA LYS A 281 -1.85 5.98 -0.27
C LYS A 281 -1.49 4.76 0.58
N PHE A 282 -1.21 3.63 -0.06
CA PHE A 282 -1.03 2.34 0.59
C PHE A 282 0.25 2.30 1.44
N LEU A 283 1.32 3.00 1.02
CA LEU A 283 2.53 3.15 1.85
C LEU A 283 2.51 4.38 2.75
N VAL A 284 1.81 5.45 2.38
CA VAL A 284 1.83 6.71 3.13
C VAL A 284 1.03 6.56 4.43
N ASP A 285 1.76 6.29 5.51
CA ASP A 285 1.27 6.66 6.83
C ASP A 285 1.15 8.18 6.82
N ARG A 286 -0.02 8.70 7.19
CA ARG A 286 -0.36 10.14 7.13
C ARG A 286 0.43 11.01 8.13
N GLN A 287 1.74 10.85 8.24
CA GLN A 287 2.62 11.81 8.86
C GLN A 287 3.40 12.51 7.76
N ALA A 288 2.82 13.63 7.32
CA ALA A 288 3.45 14.58 6.42
C ALA A 288 4.86 14.94 6.92
N ASN A 289 5.85 14.92 6.02
CA ASN A 289 7.29 15.17 6.22
C ASN A 289 8.16 13.94 6.49
N LYS A 290 8.07 12.91 5.65
CA LYS A 290 8.83 11.69 5.84
C LYS A 290 9.77 11.45 4.65
N THR A 291 11.05 11.75 4.86
CA THR A 291 12.20 11.42 4.00
C THR A 291 12.75 10.04 4.38
N GLY A 292 13.61 9.43 3.55
CA GLY A 292 14.13 8.08 3.79
C GLY A 292 13.50 6.98 2.94
N ALA A 293 13.99 5.75 3.11
CA ALA A 293 13.59 4.59 2.34
C ALA A 293 12.32 3.94 2.89
N SER A 294 11.68 3.13 2.05
CA SER A 294 10.46 2.40 2.39
C SER A 294 10.68 0.91 2.26
N ILE A 295 10.23 0.15 3.25
CA ILE A 295 10.19 -1.30 3.22
C ILE A 295 8.76 -1.81 3.37
N LEU A 296 8.40 -2.75 2.50
CA LEU A 296 7.12 -3.44 2.51
C LEU A 296 7.35 -4.93 2.73
N CYS A 297 6.84 -5.45 3.84
CA CYS A 297 6.86 -6.87 4.16
C CYS A 297 5.49 -7.48 3.88
N PHE A 298 5.41 -8.45 2.97
CA PHE A 298 4.19 -9.21 2.72
C PHE A 298 4.30 -10.62 3.24
N ASP A 299 3.36 -11.02 4.08
CA ASP A 299 3.21 -12.41 4.49
C ASP A 299 2.16 -13.14 3.67
N GLU A 300 2.51 -14.37 3.31
CA GLU A 300 1.64 -15.33 2.63
C GLU A 300 1.05 -14.80 1.32
N ILE A 301 1.89 -14.24 0.43
CA ILE A 301 1.46 -13.82 -0.91
C ILE A 301 0.84 -15.01 -1.64
N GLN A 302 -0.37 -14.80 -2.16
CA GLN A 302 -1.13 -15.77 -2.94
C GLN A 302 -1.94 -15.03 -4.00
N THR A 303 -2.07 -15.56 -5.23
CA THR A 303 -2.96 -14.97 -6.23
C THR A 303 -4.13 -15.91 -6.48
N ILE A 304 -5.17 -15.77 -5.64
CA ILE A 304 -6.36 -16.64 -5.65
C ILE A 304 -7.39 -16.16 -6.67
N ASP A 305 -7.40 -14.87 -7.00
CA ASP A 305 -8.36 -14.29 -7.93
C ASP A 305 -7.73 -13.27 -8.88
N VAL A 306 -8.50 -12.87 -9.90
CA VAL A 306 -8.10 -11.90 -10.92
C VAL A 306 -7.78 -10.53 -10.31
N PHE A 307 -8.50 -10.15 -9.25
CA PHE A 307 -8.31 -8.85 -8.61
C PHE A 307 -6.96 -8.78 -7.90
N ALA A 308 -6.58 -9.83 -7.18
CA ALA A 308 -5.28 -9.98 -6.54
C ALA A 308 -4.15 -9.85 -7.55
N VAL A 309 -4.24 -10.49 -8.72
CA VAL A 309 -3.23 -10.37 -9.79
C VAL A 309 -3.11 -8.92 -10.28
N VAL A 310 -4.22 -8.26 -10.61
CA VAL A 310 -4.23 -6.89 -11.13
C VAL A 310 -3.78 -5.88 -10.08
N ALA A 311 -4.28 -6.01 -8.85
CA ALA A 311 -3.94 -5.13 -7.74
C ALA A 311 -2.47 -5.27 -7.35
N LEU A 312 -1.98 -6.50 -7.18
CA LEU A 312 -0.58 -6.77 -6.87
C LEU A 312 0.32 -6.25 -7.99
N SER A 313 0.03 -6.57 -9.25
CA SER A 313 0.82 -6.11 -10.40
C SER A 313 0.88 -4.58 -10.47
N GLY A 314 -0.27 -3.90 -10.40
CA GLY A 314 -0.32 -2.44 -10.50
C GLY A 314 0.34 -1.73 -9.32
N ILE A 315 0.06 -2.18 -8.09
CA ILE A 315 0.55 -1.52 -6.87
C ILE A 315 2.02 -1.85 -6.64
N LEU A 316 2.42 -3.13 -6.65
CA LEU A 316 3.84 -3.47 -6.47
C LEU A 316 4.71 -2.86 -7.56
N SER A 317 4.31 -2.91 -8.83
CA SER A 317 5.11 -2.29 -9.91
C SER A 317 5.35 -0.81 -9.63
N ARG A 318 4.34 -0.10 -9.12
CA ARG A 318 4.49 1.30 -8.73
C ARG A 318 5.43 1.46 -7.55
N LEU A 319 5.21 0.72 -6.46
CA LEU A 319 5.99 0.85 -5.23
C LEU A 319 7.47 0.49 -5.44
N LEU A 320 7.74 -0.57 -6.19
CA LEU A 320 9.10 -0.98 -6.55
C LEU A 320 9.77 0.08 -7.43
N SER A 321 9.05 0.64 -8.39
CA SER A 321 9.57 1.72 -9.25
C SER A 321 9.85 3.03 -8.50
N THR A 322 9.24 3.24 -7.34
CA THR A 322 9.55 4.37 -6.45
C THR A 322 10.64 4.08 -5.43
N GLY A 323 11.30 2.93 -5.54
CA GLY A 323 12.41 2.54 -4.67
C GLY A 323 11.99 1.90 -3.35
N THR A 324 10.77 1.36 -3.26
CA THR A 324 10.34 0.54 -2.10
C THR A 324 11.02 -0.82 -2.17
N VAL A 325 11.59 -1.28 -1.06
CA VAL A 325 12.18 -2.61 -0.95
C VAL A 325 11.12 -3.60 -0.49
N LEU A 326 10.96 -4.71 -1.19
CA LEU A 326 9.99 -5.75 -0.90
C LEU A 326 10.66 -6.94 -0.19
N VAL A 327 10.08 -7.37 0.93
CA VAL A 327 10.35 -8.70 1.48
C VAL A 327 9.04 -9.46 1.51
N ALA A 328 8.99 -10.67 0.98
CA ALA A 328 7.76 -11.43 0.82
C ALA A 328 7.93 -12.86 1.34
N THR A 329 6.86 -13.44 1.89
CA THR A 329 6.76 -14.89 2.13
C THR A 329 5.63 -15.49 1.29
N SER A 330 5.83 -16.70 0.77
CA SER A 330 4.79 -17.47 0.09
C SER A 330 4.99 -18.98 0.25
N ASN A 331 3.92 -19.74 0.05
CA ASN A 331 4.01 -21.20 -0.07
C ASN A 331 4.29 -21.66 -1.51
N LYS A 332 4.28 -20.75 -2.48
CA LYS A 332 4.56 -21.03 -3.89
C LYS A 332 5.75 -20.19 -4.36
N ALA A 333 6.49 -20.70 -5.34
CA ALA A 333 7.44 -19.88 -6.08
C ALA A 333 6.68 -18.76 -6.85
N PRO A 334 7.33 -17.64 -7.21
CA PRO A 334 6.66 -16.58 -7.96
C PRO A 334 5.97 -17.07 -9.23
N GLU A 335 6.63 -17.90 -10.02
CA GLU A 335 6.08 -18.49 -11.26
C GLU A 335 4.80 -19.32 -11.02
N ASP A 336 4.68 -19.92 -9.83
CA ASP A 336 3.58 -20.77 -9.41
C ASP A 336 2.41 -20.02 -8.75
N LEU A 337 2.51 -18.71 -8.52
CA LEU A 337 1.44 -17.95 -7.89
C LEU A 337 0.14 -18.04 -8.72
N ASN A 338 0.25 -17.93 -10.04
CA ASN A 338 -0.89 -17.87 -10.98
C ASN A 338 -1.00 -19.13 -11.85
N GLN A 339 -1.09 -20.29 -11.19
CA GLN A 339 -1.25 -21.59 -11.88
C GLN A 339 -2.50 -21.66 -12.77
N ASP A 340 -3.57 -20.95 -12.40
CA ASP A 340 -4.82 -20.91 -13.17
C ASP A 340 -4.75 -19.98 -14.40
N GLY A 341 -3.63 -19.27 -14.60
CA GLY A 341 -3.39 -18.46 -15.81
C GLY A 341 -4.25 -17.20 -15.94
N MET A 342 -4.75 -16.66 -14.82
CA MET A 342 -5.59 -15.46 -14.82
C MET A 342 -4.79 -14.22 -15.22
N GLN A 343 -5.27 -13.44 -16.21
CA GLN A 343 -4.61 -12.19 -16.65
C GLN A 343 -3.10 -12.37 -16.91
N ARG A 344 -2.75 -13.38 -17.71
CA ARG A 344 -1.37 -13.85 -17.90
C ARG A 344 -0.39 -12.73 -18.24
N ASP A 345 -0.73 -11.81 -19.14
CA ASP A 345 0.19 -10.72 -19.53
C ASP A 345 0.52 -9.79 -18.36
N ILE A 346 -0.50 -9.37 -17.59
CA ILE A 346 -0.35 -8.53 -16.39
C ILE A 346 0.48 -9.27 -15.31
N PHE A 347 0.30 -10.58 -15.21
CA PHE A 347 1.05 -11.41 -14.29
C PHE A 347 2.52 -11.58 -14.71
N LEU A 348 2.81 -11.72 -16.00
CA LEU A 348 4.19 -11.79 -16.50
C LEU A 348 4.94 -10.48 -16.27
N GLU A 349 4.26 -9.33 -16.40
CA GLU A 349 4.84 -8.03 -16.03
C GLU A 349 5.20 -7.98 -14.54
N LEU A 350 4.33 -8.49 -13.67
CA LEU A 350 4.59 -8.60 -12.25
C LEU A 350 5.79 -9.53 -11.97
N LEU A 351 5.87 -10.70 -12.60
CA LEU A 351 7.00 -11.62 -12.42
C LEU A 351 8.33 -10.96 -12.81
N SER A 352 8.36 -10.28 -13.96
CA SER A 352 9.53 -9.51 -14.40
C SER A 352 9.93 -8.47 -13.34
N LYS A 353 8.97 -7.75 -12.77
CA LYS A 353 9.24 -6.78 -11.69
C LYS A 353 9.72 -7.43 -10.40
N LEU A 354 9.23 -8.62 -10.05
CA LEU A 354 9.70 -9.37 -8.89
C LEU A 354 11.14 -9.85 -9.09
N ASP A 355 11.48 -10.40 -10.26
CA ASP A 355 12.85 -10.86 -10.57
C ASP A 355 13.87 -9.70 -10.60
N GLU A 356 13.47 -8.55 -11.15
CA GLU A 356 14.30 -7.33 -11.15
C GLU A 356 14.57 -6.82 -9.72
N SER A 357 13.59 -6.92 -8.82
CA SER A 357 13.60 -6.25 -7.51
C SER A 357 13.87 -7.15 -6.31
N CYS A 358 13.77 -8.48 -6.45
CA CYS A 358 13.91 -9.43 -5.36
C CYS A 358 14.86 -10.57 -5.74
N ASN A 359 15.51 -11.16 -4.75
CA ASN A 359 16.14 -12.48 -4.88
C ASN A 359 15.18 -13.54 -4.31
N GLU A 360 14.94 -14.59 -5.07
CA GLU A 360 14.12 -15.72 -4.64
C GLU A 360 14.95 -16.69 -3.79
N ILE A 361 14.43 -17.07 -2.62
CA ILE A 361 15.10 -18.00 -1.71
C ILE A 361 14.11 -19.07 -1.24
N LEU A 362 14.47 -20.33 -1.51
CA LEU A 362 13.76 -21.50 -0.98
C LEU A 362 14.07 -21.68 0.52
N VAL A 363 13.01 -21.75 1.32
CA VAL A 363 13.04 -21.95 2.77
C VAL A 363 12.61 -23.37 3.11
N GLY A 364 13.59 -24.18 3.52
CA GLY A 364 13.42 -25.49 4.13
C GLY A 364 13.25 -26.66 3.14
N THR A 365 13.16 -27.86 3.72
CA THR A 365 12.82 -29.13 3.05
C THR A 365 11.40 -29.58 3.43
N GLU A 366 11.00 -30.84 3.20
CA GLU A 366 9.68 -31.40 3.59
C GLU A 366 9.34 -31.37 5.10
N LYS A 367 10.18 -30.78 5.96
CA LYS A 367 9.98 -30.74 7.41
C LYS A 367 9.03 -29.61 7.83
N ASP A 368 7.95 -29.97 8.52
CA ASP A 368 7.03 -29.02 9.15
C ASP A 368 7.40 -28.83 10.64
N TYR A 369 8.02 -27.69 10.96
CA TYR A 369 8.52 -27.38 12.30
C TYR A 369 7.40 -27.18 13.34
N ARG A 370 6.16 -26.97 12.93
CA ARG A 370 5.02 -26.87 13.87
C ARG A 370 4.75 -28.19 14.59
N ARG A 371 5.13 -29.32 13.97
CA ARG A 371 5.00 -30.66 14.56
C ARG A 371 6.07 -30.98 15.60
N LEU A 372 7.12 -30.16 15.67
CA LEU A 372 8.25 -30.34 16.58
C LEU A 372 8.10 -29.52 17.86
N ILE A 373 7.14 -28.60 17.92
CA ILE A 373 6.79 -27.88 19.15
C ILE A 373 6.21 -28.92 20.11
N PRO A 374 6.86 -29.21 21.25
CA PRO A 374 6.32 -30.14 22.22
C PRO A 374 5.01 -29.56 22.74
N THR A 375 3.89 -30.19 22.43
CA THR A 375 2.65 -29.95 23.17
C THR A 375 2.91 -30.43 24.58
N GLU A 376 3.10 -29.49 25.52
CA GLU A 376 3.09 -29.81 26.94
C GLU A 376 1.73 -30.43 27.29
N GLY A 377 1.64 -31.77 27.23
CA GLY A 377 0.55 -32.56 27.78
C GLY A 377 -0.81 -32.54 27.05
N SER A 378 -1.08 -31.66 26.10
CA SER A 378 -2.34 -31.67 25.35
C SER A 378 -2.16 -32.26 23.95
N THR A 379 -2.64 -33.49 23.74
CA THR A 379 -3.11 -33.90 22.40
C THR A 379 -4.33 -33.05 22.07
N GLU A 380 -4.12 -31.80 21.64
CA GLU A 380 -5.19 -30.98 21.10
C GLU A 380 -5.69 -31.65 19.83
N VAL A 381 -6.89 -32.21 19.90
CA VAL A 381 -7.60 -32.75 18.75
C VAL A 381 -7.96 -31.58 17.85
N HIS A 382 -7.16 -31.32 16.81
CA HIS A 382 -7.39 -30.20 15.89
C HIS A 382 -8.58 -30.39 14.95
N TYR A 383 -9.09 -31.62 14.83
CA TYR A 383 -10.27 -31.93 14.01
C TYR A 383 -11.06 -33.09 14.61
N PHE A 384 -12.38 -32.94 14.70
CA PHE A 384 -13.28 -33.99 15.15
C PHE A 384 -13.86 -34.74 13.95
N TRP A 385 -13.59 -36.03 13.86
CA TRP A 385 -14.14 -36.91 12.83
C TRP A 385 -14.26 -38.35 13.35
N PRO A 386 -15.31 -39.10 12.97
CA PRO A 386 -16.48 -38.69 12.20
C PRO A 386 -17.45 -37.80 13.01
N ALA A 387 -18.43 -37.17 12.34
CA ALA A 387 -19.41 -36.28 12.96
C ALA A 387 -20.47 -37.02 13.80
N THR A 388 -20.01 -37.73 14.84
CA THR A 388 -20.86 -38.41 15.82
C THR A 388 -21.43 -37.43 16.84
N SER A 389 -22.39 -37.88 17.66
CA SER A 389 -22.88 -37.12 18.82
C SER A 389 -21.73 -36.72 19.73
N ASP A 390 -20.80 -37.63 19.98
CA ASP A 390 -19.70 -37.45 20.93
C ASP A 390 -18.71 -36.40 20.40
N ALA A 391 -18.37 -36.47 19.10
CA ALA A 391 -17.56 -35.46 18.42
C ALA A 391 -18.20 -34.07 18.49
N ARG A 392 -19.52 -33.97 18.33
CA ARG A 392 -20.25 -32.72 18.47
C ARG A 392 -20.20 -32.19 19.91
N SER A 393 -20.38 -33.06 20.90
CA SER A 393 -20.27 -32.67 22.32
C SER A 393 -18.87 -32.18 22.68
N MET A 394 -17.81 -32.82 22.15
CA MET A 394 -16.43 -32.36 22.33
C MET A 394 -16.18 -31.01 21.66
N TYR A 395 -16.72 -30.79 20.46
CA TYR A 395 -16.66 -29.50 19.79
C TYR A 395 -17.36 -28.38 20.59
N GLU A 396 -18.58 -28.64 21.09
CA GLU A 396 -19.30 -27.67 21.91
C GLU A 396 -18.55 -27.35 23.21
N ALA A 397 -17.95 -28.36 23.85
CA ALA A 397 -17.13 -28.15 25.05
C ALA A 397 -15.90 -27.28 24.76
N MET A 398 -15.23 -27.51 23.62
CA MET A 398 -14.11 -26.67 23.17
C MET A 398 -14.55 -25.25 22.85
N TRP A 399 -15.70 -25.07 22.18
CA TRP A 399 -16.26 -23.76 21.91
C TRP A 399 -16.52 -22.99 23.21
N HIS A 400 -17.16 -23.63 24.18
CA HIS A 400 -17.42 -23.02 25.49
C HIS A 400 -16.14 -22.65 26.23
N ASP A 401 -15.13 -23.52 26.27
CA ASP A 401 -13.85 -23.23 26.92
C ASP A 401 -13.16 -22.00 26.31
N ILE A 402 -13.11 -21.92 24.97
CA ILE A 402 -12.53 -20.78 24.26
C ILE A 402 -13.31 -19.48 24.54
N THR A 403 -14.64 -19.54 24.56
CA THR A 403 -15.46 -18.34 24.79
C THR A 403 -15.48 -17.90 26.27
N ASP A 404 -15.50 -18.84 27.20
CA ASP A 404 -15.60 -18.57 28.64
C ASP A 404 -14.30 -17.96 29.18
N GLN A 405 -13.14 -18.35 28.65
CA GLN A 405 -11.85 -17.75 28.99
C GLN A 405 -11.77 -16.25 28.66
N SER A 406 -12.56 -15.77 27.71
CA SER A 406 -12.56 -14.36 27.30
C SER A 406 -13.44 -13.46 28.16
N GLY A 407 -14.46 -14.03 28.85
CA GLY A 407 -15.42 -13.28 29.66
C GLY A 407 -16.35 -12.35 28.87
N GLU A 408 -16.33 -12.38 27.54
CA GLU A 408 -17.18 -11.57 26.67
C GLU A 408 -18.44 -12.33 26.22
N ASN A 409 -19.50 -11.57 25.89
CA ASN A 409 -20.74 -12.17 25.39
C ASN A 409 -20.60 -12.61 23.93
N ILE A 410 -21.15 -13.78 23.60
CA ILE A 410 -21.26 -14.24 22.22
C ILE A 410 -22.21 -13.33 21.45
N VAL A 411 -21.72 -12.75 20.36
CA VAL A 411 -22.46 -11.80 19.51
C VAL A 411 -22.46 -12.24 18.05
N SER A 412 -23.53 -11.89 17.34
CA SER A 412 -23.57 -11.96 15.88
C SER A 412 -22.85 -10.75 15.29
N VAL A 413 -21.96 -10.99 14.33
CA VAL A 413 -21.15 -9.94 13.67
C VAL A 413 -21.28 -10.07 12.15
N THR A 414 -21.55 -8.95 11.51
CA THR A 414 -21.49 -8.83 10.05
C THR A 414 -20.12 -8.30 9.65
N ILE A 415 -19.33 -9.12 8.96
CA ILE A 415 -18.01 -8.75 8.47
C ILE A 415 -18.13 -8.28 7.01
N PRO A 416 -17.76 -7.03 6.69
CA PRO A 416 -17.69 -6.58 5.30
C PRO A 416 -16.54 -7.30 4.58
N VAL A 417 -16.79 -7.72 3.35
CA VAL A 417 -15.78 -8.35 2.47
C VAL A 417 -15.73 -7.63 1.13
N MET A 418 -14.83 -8.07 0.24
CA MET A 418 -14.63 -7.42 -1.06
C MET A 418 -15.91 -7.32 -1.90
N PHE A 419 -15.96 -6.25 -2.69
CA PHE A 419 -17.03 -5.89 -3.63
C PHE A 419 -18.37 -5.56 -2.99
N GLY A 420 -18.35 -4.96 -1.79
CA GLY A 420 -19.56 -4.51 -1.09
C GLY A 420 -20.42 -5.64 -0.54
N ARG A 421 -19.85 -6.85 -0.46
CA ARG A 421 -20.49 -8.01 0.15
C ARG A 421 -20.26 -8.01 1.66
N SER A 422 -21.06 -8.78 2.37
CA SER A 422 -20.88 -9.00 3.81
C SER A 422 -21.14 -10.46 4.16
N ILE A 423 -20.37 -10.97 5.10
CA ILE A 423 -20.57 -12.30 5.69
C ILE A 423 -21.19 -12.11 7.07
N GLU A 424 -22.31 -12.76 7.32
CA GLU A 424 -22.89 -12.84 8.65
C GLU A 424 -22.25 -14.01 9.41
N ILE A 425 -21.70 -13.71 10.58
CA ILE A 425 -21.18 -14.69 11.52
C ILE A 425 -22.17 -14.76 12.68
N PRO A 426 -22.97 -15.83 12.80
CA PRO A 426 -24.02 -15.93 13.81
C PRO A 426 -23.49 -15.90 15.25
N GLN A 427 -22.29 -16.46 15.46
CA GLN A 427 -21.68 -16.59 16.78
C GLN A 427 -20.20 -16.22 16.70
N SER A 428 -19.83 -15.14 17.38
CA SER A 428 -18.46 -14.69 17.52
C SER A 428 -18.20 -14.17 18.93
N CYS A 429 -16.97 -14.35 19.41
CA CYS A 429 -16.52 -13.86 20.71
C CYS A 429 -15.00 -13.65 20.67
N ASN A 430 -14.52 -12.45 21.06
CA ASN A 430 -13.10 -12.12 21.20
C ASN A 430 -12.16 -12.63 20.08
N GLY A 431 -12.51 -12.39 18.81
CA GLY A 431 -11.70 -12.81 17.65
C GLY A 431 -11.88 -14.27 17.21
N VAL A 432 -12.73 -15.04 17.89
CA VAL A 432 -13.12 -16.40 17.53
C VAL A 432 -14.51 -16.36 16.90
N ALA A 433 -14.68 -17.09 15.80
CA ALA A 433 -15.94 -17.17 15.07
C ALA A 433 -16.35 -18.63 14.89
N ARG A 434 -17.66 -18.88 15.05
CA ARG A 434 -18.31 -20.14 14.70
C ARG A 434 -19.17 -19.94 13.46
N SER A 435 -18.96 -20.81 12.48
CA SER A 435 -19.71 -20.84 11.23
C SER A 435 -20.02 -22.28 10.87
N GLU A 436 -21.22 -22.50 10.31
CA GLU A 436 -21.63 -23.78 9.75
C GLU A 436 -21.58 -23.66 8.23
N GLN A 437 -20.67 -24.40 7.59
CA GLN A 437 -20.64 -24.56 6.14
C GLN A 437 -21.21 -25.92 5.77
N GLN A 438 -22.35 -25.92 5.06
CA GLN A 438 -22.78 -27.08 4.29
C GLN A 438 -21.88 -27.17 3.06
N ILE A 439 -20.99 -28.15 3.05
CA ILE A 439 -20.28 -28.55 1.83
C ILE A 439 -21.33 -29.25 0.95
N ILE A 440 -21.76 -28.58 -0.12
CA ILE A 440 -22.72 -29.10 -1.11
C ILE A 440 -22.02 -30.09 -2.02
#